data_AF-A0A499UDH5-F1
#
_entry.id   AF-A0A499UDH5-F1
#
_cell.length_a   1.000
_cell.length_b   1.000
_cell.length_c   1.000
_cell.angle_alpha   90.00
_cell.angle_beta   90.00
_cell.angle_gamma   90.00
#
_symmetry.space_group_name_H-M   'P 1'
#
loop_
_entity.id
_entity.type
_entity.pdbx_description
1 polymer ?
#
loop_
_entity_poly.entity_id
_entity_poly.type
_entity_poly.pdbx_seq_one_letter_code
_entity_poly.pdbx_strand_id
1 'polypeptide(L)'
;MIGVDPAHQRPTVFDELPAHSTVLLYTDGLIERRGESLDHGLTRLRQHTAALCREPLDTFCDELLNGLAADTNDDAALLAVRPAPPTHTA
;
A
#
# COMPACT_ATOMS: atom_id res chain seq x y z
N MET A 1 18.14 17.32 1.19
CA MET A 1 17.68 18.06 2.38
C MET A 1 17.19 17.02 3.38
N ILE A 2 17.92 16.81 4.47
CA ILE A 2 17.45 16.03 5.62
C ILE A 2 17.81 16.82 6.87
N GLY A 3 16.80 17.09 7.68
CA GLY A 3 16.84 17.74 8.97
C GLY A 3 15.49 17.46 9.62
N VAL A 4 15.36 16.26 10.19
CA VAL A 4 14.17 15.87 10.94
C VAL A 4 14.46 16.29 12.38
N ASP A 5 13.64 17.19 12.94
CA ASP A 5 13.74 17.56 14.34
C ASP A 5 13.48 16.32 15.21
N PRO A 6 14.48 15.83 15.98
CA PRO A 6 14.30 14.64 16.81
C PRO A 6 13.31 14.89 17.98
N ALA A 7 12.98 16.15 18.27
CA ALA A 7 11.97 16.50 19.27
C ALA A 7 10.53 16.47 18.73
N HIS A 8 10.34 16.32 17.41
CA HIS A 8 8.99 16.17 16.85
C HIS A 8 8.38 14.83 17.27
N GLN A 9 7.33 14.88 18.08
CA GLN A 9 6.59 13.68 18.46
C GLN A 9 5.89 13.10 17.23
N ARG A 10 6.27 11.88 16.86
CA ARG A 10 5.58 11.11 15.83
C ARG A 10 4.48 10.29 16.49
N PRO A 11 3.19 10.57 16.21
CA PRO A 11 2.11 9.78 16.78
C PRO A 11 2.20 8.33 16.27
N THR A 12 1.91 7.39 17.15
CA THR A 12 1.78 5.97 16.83
C THR A 12 0.30 5.60 16.90
N VAL A 13 -0.16 4.83 15.91
CA VAL A 13 -1.53 4.32 15.85
C VAL A 13 -1.48 2.79 15.82
N PHE A 14 -2.44 2.16 16.47
CA PHE A 14 -2.60 0.71 16.50
C PHE A 14 -3.99 0.35 16.02
N ASP A 15 -4.10 -0.71 15.22
CA ASP A 15 -5.36 -1.26 14.74
C ASP A 15 -5.28 -2.79 14.70
N GLU A 16 -6.39 -3.47 14.95
CA GLU A 16 -6.46 -4.93 14.92
C GLU A 16 -6.72 -5.42 13.50
N LEU A 17 -5.85 -6.32 13.01
CA LEU A 17 -5.94 -6.86 11.66
C LEU A 17 -6.55 -8.26 11.66
N PRO A 18 -7.67 -8.49 10.96
CA PRO A 18 -8.22 -9.83 10.78
C PRO A 18 -7.21 -10.75 10.10
N ALA A 19 -7.27 -12.05 10.42
CA ALA A 19 -6.50 -13.05 9.69
C ALA A 19 -6.81 -12.97 8.18
N HIS A 20 -5.79 -13.16 7.36
CA HIS A 20 -5.87 -13.08 5.90
C HIS A 20 -6.22 -11.70 5.31
N SER A 21 -6.39 -10.65 6.13
CA SER A 21 -6.48 -9.27 5.63
C SER A 21 -5.18 -8.86 4.91
N THR A 22 -5.24 -7.91 3.98
CA THR A 22 -4.01 -7.39 3.34
C THR A 22 -3.81 -5.94 3.75
N VAL A 23 -2.69 -5.65 4.40
CA VAL A 23 -2.21 -4.29 4.64
C VAL A 23 -1.29 -3.90 3.50
N LEU A 24 -1.64 -2.84 2.78
CA LEU A 24 -0.84 -2.28 1.71
C LEU A 24 -0.32 -0.90 2.14
N LEU A 25 1.00 -0.78 2.19
CA LEU A 25 1.73 0.47 2.40
C LEU A 25 2.34 0.86 1.05
N TYR A 26 2.32 2.15 0.73
CA TYR A 26 2.81 2.63 -0.57
C TYR A 26 3.35 4.05 -0.46
N THR A 27 4.21 4.45 -1.40
CA THR A 27 4.61 5.84 -1.61
C THR A 27 3.60 6.55 -2.51
N ASP A 28 3.47 7.87 -2.33
CA ASP A 28 2.62 8.74 -3.15
C ASP A 28 2.82 8.57 -4.66
N GLY A 29 4.04 8.30 -5.11
CA GLY A 29 4.36 7.98 -6.52
C GLY A 29 3.53 6.85 -7.14
N LEU A 30 2.92 5.96 -6.34
CA LEU A 30 2.01 4.92 -6.82
C LEU A 30 0.66 5.47 -7.31
N ILE A 31 0.17 6.56 -6.71
CA ILE A 31 -1.18 7.09 -6.97
C ILE A 31 -1.17 8.50 -7.56
N GLU A 32 -0.17 9.33 -7.25
CA GLU A 32 -0.08 10.71 -7.71
C GLU A 32 0.34 10.78 -9.18
N ARG A 33 -0.42 11.55 -9.95
CA ARG A 33 -0.14 11.83 -11.37
C ARG A 33 -0.34 13.30 -11.63
N ARG A 34 0.49 13.88 -12.51
CA ARG A 34 0.40 15.31 -12.86
C ARG A 34 -0.92 15.60 -13.58
N GLY A 35 -1.65 16.60 -13.08
CA GLY A 35 -2.91 17.04 -13.70
C GLY A 35 -4.13 16.18 -13.34
N GLU A 36 -3.99 15.23 -12.43
CA GLU A 36 -5.08 14.39 -11.94
C GLU A 36 -5.30 14.60 -10.44
N SER A 37 -6.55 14.46 -9.97
CA SER A 37 -6.84 14.52 -8.54
C SER A 37 -6.42 13.23 -7.82
N LEU A 38 -6.03 13.40 -6.55
CA LEU A 38 -5.67 12.30 -5.68
C LEU A 38 -6.80 11.27 -5.53
N ASP A 39 -8.06 11.73 -5.53
CA ASP A 39 -9.24 10.87 -5.42
C ASP A 39 -9.36 9.88 -6.58
N HIS A 40 -8.98 10.28 -7.79
CA HIS A 40 -8.96 9.37 -8.94
C HIS A 40 -7.88 8.30 -8.77
N GLY A 41 -6.68 8.70 -8.31
CA GLY A 41 -5.60 7.76 -7.98
C GLY A 41 -6.01 6.74 -6.91
N LEU A 42 -6.62 7.21 -5.82
CA LEU A 42 -7.15 6.37 -4.75
C LEU A 42 -8.27 5.44 -5.23
N THR A 43 -9.14 5.92 -6.13
CA THR A 43 -10.21 5.12 -6.71
C THR A 43 -9.64 3.96 -7.53
N ARG A 44 -8.64 4.21 -8.38
CA ARG A 44 -7.96 3.14 -9.13
C ARG A 44 -7.27 2.14 -8.22
N LEU A 45 -6.57 2.62 -7.19
CA LEU A 45 -5.91 1.76 -6.20
C LEU A 45 -6.93 0.83 -5.52
N ARG A 46 -8.07 1.37 -5.08
CA ARG A 46 -9.16 0.57 -4.48
C ARG A 46 -9.71 -0.48 -5.46
N GLN A 47 -9.89 -0.13 -6.73
CA GLN A 47 -10.40 -1.05 -7.74
C GLN A 47 -9.43 -2.21 -8.00
N HIS A 48 -8.13 -1.91 -8.16
CA HIS A 48 -7.12 -2.94 -8.43
C HIS A 48 -6.92 -3.85 -7.21
N THR A 49 -6.80 -3.27 -6.01
CA THR A 49 -6.64 -4.05 -4.77
C THR A 49 -7.86 -4.96 -4.52
N ALA A 50 -9.07 -4.49 -4.80
CA ALA A 50 -10.28 -5.32 -4.71
C ALA A 50 -10.29 -6.46 -5.72
N ALA A 51 -9.87 -6.21 -6.96
CA ALA A 51 -9.79 -7.23 -8.02
C ALA A 51 -8.77 -8.33 -7.69
N LEU A 52 -7.64 -7.96 -7.08
CA LEU A 52 -6.50 -8.84 -6.81
C LEU A 52 -6.50 -9.42 -5.38
N CYS A 53 -7.50 -9.12 -4.55
CA CYS A 53 -7.47 -9.42 -3.11
C CYS A 53 -7.27 -10.91 -2.75
N ARG A 54 -7.56 -11.82 -3.69
CA ARG A 54 -7.41 -13.27 -3.52
C ARG A 54 -6.12 -13.84 -4.08
N GLU A 55 -5.36 -13.04 -4.83
CA GLU A 55 -4.12 -13.48 -5.43
C GLU A 55 -3.02 -13.67 -4.37
N PRO A 56 -2.02 -14.52 -4.65
CA PRO A 56 -0.77 -14.56 -3.89
C PRO A 56 -0.15 -13.15 -3.81
N LEU A 57 0.53 -12.84 -2.70
CA LEU A 57 1.08 -11.50 -2.47
C LEU A 57 2.07 -11.07 -3.57
N ASP A 58 2.85 -12.00 -4.09
CA ASP A 58 3.80 -11.74 -5.19
C ASP A 58 3.08 -11.21 -6.43
N THR A 59 2.11 -11.97 -6.93
CA THR A 59 1.24 -11.57 -8.05
C THR A 59 0.44 -10.30 -7.76
N PHE A 60 -0.08 -10.15 -6.53
CA PHE A 60 -0.80 -8.94 -6.11
C PHE A 60 0.08 -7.69 -6.22
N CYS A 61 1.32 -7.76 -5.76
CA CYS A 61 2.28 -6.66 -5.81
C CYS A 61 2.67 -6.31 -7.25
N ASP A 62 3.01 -7.32 -8.06
CA ASP A 62 3.42 -7.13 -9.45
C ASP A 62 2.30 -6.51 -10.29
N GLU A 63 1.08 -7.03 -10.18
CA GLU A 63 -0.07 -6.50 -10.91
C GLU A 63 -0.46 -5.09 -10.47
N LEU A 64 -0.28 -4.74 -9.19
CA LEU A 64 -0.48 -3.37 -8.73
C LEU A 64 0.56 -2.41 -9.30
N LEU A 65 1.84 -2.79 -9.32
CA LEU A 65 2.88 -1.96 -9.92
C LEU A 65 2.65 -1.80 -11.42
N ASN A 66 2.35 -2.88 -12.14
CA ASN A 66 2.08 -2.84 -13.57
C ASN A 66 0.84 -2.00 -13.91
N GLY A 67 -0.24 -2.12 -13.12
CA GLY A 67 -1.49 -1.40 -13.37
C GLY A 67 -1.47 0.08 -12.93
N LEU A 68 -0.73 0.41 -11.87
CA LEU A 68 -0.79 1.73 -11.24
C LEU A 68 0.47 2.59 -11.46
N ALA A 69 1.65 1.98 -11.60
CA ALA A 69 2.90 2.72 -11.75
C ALA A 69 3.36 2.87 -13.21
N ALA A 70 2.69 2.24 -14.18
CA ALA A 70 3.12 2.32 -15.60
C ALA A 70 3.22 3.75 -16.16
N ASP A 71 2.39 4.67 -15.67
CA ASP A 71 2.32 6.07 -16.15
C ASP A 71 2.77 7.10 -15.09
N THR A 72 3.41 6.67 -14.00
CA THR A 72 3.92 7.60 -12.99
C THR A 72 5.29 8.15 -13.38
N ASN A 73 5.54 9.41 -13.03
CA ASN A 73 6.84 10.07 -13.24
C ASN A 73 7.68 10.13 -11.94
N ASP A 74 7.21 9.48 -10.87
CA ASP A 74 7.83 9.50 -9.55
C ASP A 74 8.16 8.08 -9.06
N ASP A 75 9.00 7.96 -8.04
CA ASP A 75 9.40 6.67 -7.50
C ASP A 75 8.26 5.98 -6.74
N ALA A 76 7.75 4.89 -7.31
CA ALA A 76 6.72 4.07 -6.68
C ALA A 76 7.35 2.90 -5.92
N ALA A 77 6.99 2.78 -4.65
CA ALA A 77 7.28 1.61 -3.83
C ALA A 77 6.02 1.14 -3.11
N LEU A 78 5.92 -0.17 -2.89
CA LEU A 78 4.85 -0.77 -2.11
C LEU A 78 5.37 -1.88 -1.19
N LEU A 79 4.65 -2.11 -0.10
CA LEU A 79 4.85 -3.20 0.84
C LEU A 79 3.49 -3.78 1.21
N ALA A 80 3.30 -5.07 0.95
CA ALA A 80 2.08 -5.79 1.29
C ALA A 80 2.34 -6.84 2.38
N VAL A 81 1.48 -6.88 3.38
CA VAL A 81 1.53 -7.86 4.47
C VAL A 81 0.17 -8.53 4.62
N ARG A 82 0.15 -9.86 4.64
CA ARG A 82 -1.04 -10.66 4.87
C ARG A 82 -0.80 -11.60 6.06
N PRO A 83 -1.27 -11.27 7.28
CA PRO A 83 -1.05 -12.11 8.43
C PRO A 83 -1.76 -13.45 8.28
N ALA A 84 -1.02 -14.53 8.56
CA ALA A 84 -1.62 -15.84 8.75
C ALA A 84 -2.41 -15.85 10.07
N PRO A 85 -3.39 -16.77 10.23
CA PRO A 85 -4.04 -16.99 11.51
C PRO A 85 -2.98 -17.29 12.57
N PRO A 86 -3.15 -16.80 13.82
CA PRO A 86 -2.24 -17.18 14.89
C PRO A 86 -2.25 -18.70 15.03
N THR A 87 -1.09 -19.33 14.88
CA THR A 87 -0.92 -20.75 15.16
C THR A 87 -1.07 -20.93 16.67
N HIS A 88 -2.21 -21.46 17.12
CA HIS A 88 -2.38 -21.81 18.53
C HIS A 88 -1.55 -23.08 18.79
N THR A 89 -0.30 -22.89 19.24
CA THR A 89 0.51 -24.01 19.73
C THR A 89 -0.05 -24.42 21.08
N ALA A 90 -0.68 -25.60 21.14
CA ALA A 90 -1.13 -26.24 22.37
C ALA A 90 0.04 -26.76 23.21
#